data_AF-A0A1Y3THW2-F1
#
_entry.id   AF-A0A1Y3THW2-F1
#
_cell.length_a   1.000
_cell.length_b   1.000
_cell.length_c   1.000
_cell.angle_alpha   90.00
_cell.angle_beta   90.00
_cell.angle_gamma   90.00
#
_symmetry.space_group_name_H-M   'P 1'
#
loop_
_entity.id
_entity.type
_entity.pdbx_description
1 polymer ?
#
loop_
_entity_poly.entity_id
_entity_poly.type
_entity_poly.pdbx_seq_one_letter_code
_entity_poly.pdbx_strand_id
1 'polypeptide(L)'
;MDKKPSSNFNPLQFLFRVIQGALIGLGAVLPGISGGVLGVIFGIYKPIMELLSNPFKNFRTHVPKLIPVFIGGVIGFLGVANILAFFLNKYPDPSVCLFIGLIGGMLPSLFREAGEQGRTKGSWISLVVCMCVIFALLIGLQMTSVEIAPNFFWYLFCGFCLALSVIAPGMSFSTLLMPLGLYTPFVDGIGHFDMGVLIPGGIGALVTVILLAKAINALFDNYYSIAFHGIVGIVIAATVMIIPVQSFLTAGSAIVNLICIAVGIVCALALDKFNSRVKVE
;
A
#
# COMPACT_ATOMS: atom_id res chain seq x y z
N MET A 1 -14.05 37.19 -34.22
CA MET A 1 -12.79 36.43 -34.38
C MET A 1 -12.50 35.73 -33.05
N ASP A 2 -13.01 34.50 -32.92
CA ASP A 2 -12.82 33.66 -31.74
C ASP A 2 -11.38 33.17 -31.66
N LYS A 3 -10.64 33.60 -30.64
CA LYS A 3 -9.34 33.02 -30.30
C LYS A 3 -9.59 31.64 -29.67
N LYS A 4 -9.49 30.59 -30.49
CA LYS A 4 -9.22 29.22 -30.02
C LYS A 4 -8.03 29.25 -29.06
N PRO A 5 -8.11 28.71 -27.83
CA PRO A 5 -6.91 28.49 -27.04
C PRO A 5 -6.12 27.38 -27.73
N SER A 6 -4.99 27.73 -28.34
CA SER A 6 -4.02 26.78 -28.85
C SER A 6 -3.46 25.96 -27.68
N SER A 7 -3.97 24.74 -27.48
CA SER A 7 -3.38 23.76 -26.59
C SER A 7 -2.09 23.22 -27.21
N ASN A 8 -1.03 24.03 -27.21
CA ASN A 8 0.31 23.52 -27.50
C ASN A 8 0.70 22.59 -26.36
N PHE A 9 0.61 21.28 -26.58
CA PHE A 9 1.21 20.28 -25.70
C PHE A 9 2.71 20.52 -25.72
N ASN A 10 3.24 21.20 -24.71
CA ASN A 10 4.67 21.36 -24.54
C ASN A 10 5.26 19.98 -24.17
N PRO A 11 6.10 19.35 -25.02
CA PRO A 11 6.61 18.00 -24.77
C PRO A 11 7.40 17.91 -23.47
N LEU A 12 8.08 19.00 -23.08
CA LEU A 12 8.83 19.08 -21.83
C LEU A 12 7.89 19.07 -20.62
N GLN A 13 6.74 19.76 -20.72
CA GLN A 13 5.72 19.75 -19.66
C GLN A 13 5.03 18.38 -19.56
N PHE A 14 4.83 17.70 -20.70
CA PHE A 14 4.33 16.33 -20.73
C PHE A 14 5.30 15.38 -20.02
N LEU A 15 6.59 15.42 -20.39
CA LEU A 15 7.63 14.59 -19.77
C LEU A 15 7.74 14.86 -18.27
N PHE A 16 7.72 16.12 -17.84
CA PHE A 16 7.76 16.47 -16.43
C PHE A 16 6.57 15.87 -15.66
N ARG A 17 5.36 15.92 -16.22
CA ARG A 17 4.16 15.31 -15.62
C ARG A 17 4.22 13.78 -15.60
N VAL A 18 4.85 13.15 -16.59
CA VAL A 18 5.12 11.70 -16.57
C VAL A 18 6.08 11.36 -15.43
N ILE A 19 7.15 12.14 -15.21
CA ILE A 19 8.08 11.92 -14.10
C ILE A 19 7.37 12.11 -12.75
N GLN A 20 6.56 13.16 -12.60
CA GLN A 20 5.75 13.38 -11.39
C GLN A 20 4.81 12.20 -11.13
N GLY A 21 4.14 11.71 -12.19
CA GLY A 21 3.32 10.51 -12.13
C GLY A 21 4.12 9.30 -11.67
N ALA A 22 5.31 9.06 -12.24
CA ALA A 22 6.15 7.92 -11.90
C ALA A 22 6.58 7.93 -10.43
N LEU A 23 6.91 9.10 -9.87
CA LEU A 23 7.23 9.24 -8.46
C LEU A 23 6.02 8.94 -7.56
N ILE A 24 4.81 9.32 -7.97
CA ILE A 24 3.58 8.97 -7.25
C ILE A 24 3.28 7.48 -7.33
N GLY A 25 3.46 6.87 -8.51
CA GLY A 25 3.32 5.43 -8.71
C GLY A 25 4.29 4.63 -7.84
N LEU A 26 5.53 5.11 -7.69
CA LEU A 26 6.51 4.55 -6.75
C LEU A 26 6.01 4.58 -5.31
N GLY A 27 5.39 5.69 -4.90
CA GLY A 27 4.80 5.81 -3.57
C GLY A 27 3.65 4.83 -3.32
N ALA A 28 2.90 4.45 -4.36
CA ALA A 28 1.80 3.49 -4.19
C ALA A 28 2.25 2.04 -3.92
N VAL A 29 3.51 1.68 -4.20
CA VAL A 29 4.04 0.31 -4.01
C VAL A 29 4.79 0.17 -2.70
N LEU A 30 5.59 1.17 -2.32
CA LEU A 30 6.51 1.06 -1.19
C LEU A 30 5.86 1.48 0.14
N PRO A 31 5.98 0.68 1.20
CA PRO A 31 5.49 1.06 2.53
C PRO A 31 6.13 2.36 3.01
N GLY A 32 5.32 3.33 3.42
CA GLY A 32 5.76 4.59 4.04
C GLY A 32 5.95 5.78 3.11
N ILE A 33 5.91 5.59 1.80
CA ILE A 33 5.91 6.70 0.84
C ILE A 33 4.46 7.01 0.47
N SER A 34 3.88 8.08 0.99
CA SER A 34 2.50 8.44 0.61
C SER A 34 2.48 9.06 -0.79
N GLY A 35 1.90 8.34 -1.76
CA GLY A 35 1.63 8.88 -3.10
C GLY A 35 0.76 10.14 -3.05
N GLY A 36 -0.11 10.28 -2.04
CA GLY A 36 -0.88 11.49 -1.77
C GLY A 36 -0.02 12.69 -1.38
N VAL A 37 0.97 12.50 -0.49
CA VAL A 37 1.93 13.54 -0.11
C VAL A 37 2.73 14.02 -1.31
N LEU A 38 3.23 13.10 -2.14
CA LEU A 38 3.90 13.45 -3.40
C LEU A 38 2.96 14.19 -4.36
N GLY A 39 1.70 13.78 -4.44
CA GLY A 39 0.66 14.48 -5.19
C GLY A 39 0.44 15.93 -4.73
N VAL A 40 0.50 16.19 -3.42
CA VAL A 40 0.39 17.54 -2.84
C VAL A 40 1.62 18.37 -3.20
N ILE A 41 2.84 17.83 -3.01
CA ILE A 41 4.11 18.49 -3.34
C ILE A 41 4.15 18.89 -4.82
N PHE A 42 3.68 18.01 -5.70
CA PHE A 42 3.65 18.24 -7.14
C PHE A 42 2.46 19.09 -7.60
N GLY A 43 1.57 19.50 -6.70
CA GLY A 43 0.41 20.34 -7.00
C GLY A 43 -0.67 19.63 -7.83
N ILE A 44 -0.64 18.30 -7.89
CA ILE A 44 -1.58 17.49 -8.68
C ILE A 44 -2.66 16.82 -7.85
N TYR A 45 -2.55 16.86 -6.52
CA TYR A 45 -3.57 16.36 -5.60
C TYR A 45 -4.94 17.03 -5.79
N LYS A 46 -5.01 18.37 -5.81
CA LYS A 46 -6.27 19.12 -6.01
C LYS A 46 -6.95 18.77 -7.35
N PRO A 47 -6.25 18.80 -8.50
CA PRO A 47 -6.79 18.33 -9.79
C PRO A 47 -7.36 16.91 -9.76
N ILE A 48 -6.69 15.98 -9.06
CA ILE A 48 -7.15 14.59 -8.93
C ILE A 48 -8.44 14.55 -8.09
N MET A 49 -8.46 15.23 -6.95
CA MET A 49 -9.61 15.24 -6.05
C MET A 49 -10.84 15.90 -6.70
N GLU A 50 -10.67 17.02 -7.39
CA GLU A 50 -11.75 17.68 -8.14
C GLU A 50 -12.33 16.79 -9.26
N LEU A 51 -11.49 15.98 -9.91
CA LEU A 51 -11.94 14.97 -10.88
C LEU A 51 -12.74 13.86 -10.18
N LEU A 52 -12.28 13.37 -9.03
CA LEU A 52 -12.96 12.31 -8.28
C LEU A 52 -14.29 12.76 -7.66
N SER A 53 -14.38 14.00 -7.17
CA SER A 53 -15.61 14.53 -6.56
C SER A 53 -16.71 14.83 -7.58
N ASN A 54 -16.36 15.20 -8.82
CA ASN A 54 -17.33 15.51 -9.88
C ASN A 54 -16.88 14.97 -11.24
N PRO A 55 -16.84 13.64 -11.42
CA PRO A 55 -16.22 13.00 -12.59
C PRO A 55 -16.86 13.44 -13.90
N PHE A 56 -18.20 13.46 -14.00
CA PHE A 56 -18.88 13.83 -15.24
C PHE A 56 -18.74 15.31 -15.63
N LYS A 57 -18.59 16.22 -14.65
CA LYS A 57 -18.49 17.68 -14.88
C LYS A 57 -17.05 18.11 -15.17
N ASN A 58 -16.08 17.48 -14.50
CA ASN A 58 -14.66 17.82 -14.60
C ASN A 58 -13.87 16.92 -15.56
N PHE A 59 -14.51 15.92 -16.18
CA PHE A 59 -13.88 15.00 -17.13
C PHE A 59 -13.12 15.74 -18.24
N ARG A 60 -13.78 16.66 -18.95
CA ARG A 60 -13.18 17.31 -20.13
C ARG A 60 -12.13 18.36 -19.79
N THR A 61 -12.10 18.88 -18.57
CA THR A 61 -11.17 19.94 -18.14
C THR A 61 -9.92 19.39 -17.47
N HIS A 62 -10.05 18.32 -16.67
CA HIS A 62 -8.97 17.77 -15.86
C HIS A 62 -8.33 16.51 -16.46
N VAL A 63 -9.10 15.64 -17.13
CA VAL A 63 -8.55 14.38 -17.68
C VAL A 63 -7.41 14.61 -18.67
N PRO A 64 -7.51 15.52 -19.68
CA PRO A 64 -6.40 15.73 -20.63
C PRO A 64 -5.10 16.19 -19.96
N LYS A 65 -5.22 16.92 -18.84
CA LYS A 65 -4.08 17.41 -18.06
C LYS A 65 -3.48 16.33 -17.16
N LEU A 66 -4.28 15.37 -16.73
CA LEU A 66 -3.88 14.28 -15.83
C LEU A 66 -3.41 13.02 -16.56
N ILE A 67 -3.76 12.83 -17.84
CA ILE A 67 -3.29 11.69 -18.65
C ILE A 67 -1.76 11.45 -18.53
N PRO A 68 -0.88 12.46 -18.65
CA PRO A 68 0.56 12.22 -18.54
C PRO A 68 0.97 11.76 -17.12
N VAL A 69 0.26 12.25 -16.10
CA VAL A 69 0.46 11.82 -14.70
C VAL A 69 0.00 10.38 -14.51
N PHE A 70 -1.14 9.99 -15.07
CA PHE A 70 -1.62 8.59 -15.02
C PHE A 70 -0.67 7.65 -15.74
N ILE A 71 -0.19 8.02 -16.94
CA ILE A 71 0.81 7.24 -17.69
C ILE A 71 2.08 7.10 -16.85
N GLY A 72 2.58 8.21 -16.30
CA GLY A 72 3.70 8.22 -15.37
C GLY A 72 3.47 7.30 -14.18
N GLY A 73 2.31 7.40 -13.53
CA GLY A 73 1.91 6.60 -12.38
C GLY A 73 1.93 5.10 -12.67
N VAL A 74 1.38 4.69 -13.81
CA VAL A 74 1.43 3.29 -14.26
C VAL A 74 2.89 2.86 -14.50
N ILE A 75 3.69 3.65 -15.22
CA ILE A 75 5.10 3.33 -15.48
C ILE A 75 5.89 3.21 -14.17
N GLY A 76 5.74 4.15 -13.25
CA GLY A 76 6.44 4.16 -11.96
C GLY A 76 6.01 3.01 -11.07
N PHE A 77 4.70 2.77 -10.96
CA PHE A 77 4.14 1.65 -10.21
C PHE A 77 4.67 0.31 -10.73
N LEU A 78 4.61 0.08 -12.04
CA LEU A 78 5.08 -1.17 -12.65
C LEU A 78 6.60 -1.33 -12.59
N GLY A 79 7.35 -0.24 -12.79
CA GLY A 79 8.80 -0.27 -12.67
C GLY A 79 9.24 -0.68 -11.27
N VAL A 80 8.59 -0.09 -10.24
CA VAL A 80 8.88 -0.42 -8.84
C VAL A 80 8.36 -1.81 -8.47
N ALA A 81 7.19 -2.21 -8.96
CA ALA A 81 6.67 -3.56 -8.78
C ALA A 81 7.64 -4.63 -9.34
N ASN A 82 8.20 -4.42 -10.54
CA ASN A 82 9.18 -5.32 -11.14
C ASN A 82 10.50 -5.36 -10.36
N ILE A 83 11.03 -4.21 -9.95
CA ILE A 83 12.25 -4.16 -9.13
C ILE A 83 12.02 -4.89 -7.81
N LEU A 84 10.87 -4.65 -7.19
CA LEU A 84 10.51 -5.28 -5.93
C LEU A 84 10.33 -6.79 -6.09
N ALA A 85 9.61 -7.24 -7.13
CA ALA A 85 9.46 -8.65 -7.46
C ALA A 85 10.82 -9.31 -7.68
N PHE A 86 11.74 -8.65 -8.39
CA PHE A 86 13.10 -9.15 -8.57
C PHE A 86 13.82 -9.36 -7.23
N PHE A 87 13.76 -8.39 -6.31
CA PHE A 87 14.41 -8.53 -5.00
C PHE A 87 13.74 -9.60 -4.13
N LEU A 88 12.41 -9.68 -4.12
CA LEU A 88 11.67 -10.70 -3.38
C LEU A 88 11.94 -12.12 -3.90
N ASN A 89 12.10 -12.28 -5.22
CA ASN A 89 12.43 -13.57 -5.84
C ASN A 89 13.90 -13.95 -5.64
N LYS A 90 14.83 -12.99 -5.78
CA LYS A 90 16.27 -13.26 -5.73
C LYS A 90 16.84 -13.29 -4.31
N TYR A 91 16.29 -12.48 -3.42
CA TYR A 91 16.72 -12.29 -2.02
C TYR A 91 15.50 -12.26 -1.09
N PRO A 92 14.78 -13.38 -0.92
CA PRO A 92 13.52 -13.41 -0.16
C PRO A 92 13.70 -12.98 1.30
N ASP A 93 14.62 -13.59 2.05
CA ASP A 93 14.78 -13.29 3.49
C ASP A 93 15.23 -11.83 3.73
N PRO A 94 16.28 -11.31 3.06
CA PRO A 94 16.68 -9.91 3.24
C PRO A 94 15.58 -8.92 2.83
N SER A 95 14.83 -9.22 1.76
CA SER A 95 13.72 -8.38 1.31
C SER A 95 12.60 -8.35 2.34
N VAL A 96 12.17 -9.51 2.85
CA VAL A 96 11.15 -9.59 3.90
C VAL A 96 11.62 -8.88 5.17
N CYS A 97 12.88 -9.02 5.55
CA CYS A 97 13.49 -8.30 6.66
C CYS A 97 13.48 -6.77 6.47
N LEU A 98 13.74 -6.27 5.26
CA LEU A 98 13.60 -4.86 4.93
C LEU A 98 12.14 -4.39 5.11
N PHE A 99 11.15 -5.18 4.66
CA PHE A 99 9.73 -4.88 4.84
C PHE A 99 9.32 -4.88 6.31
N ILE A 100 9.78 -5.85 7.10
CA ILE A 100 9.57 -5.88 8.55
C ILE A 100 10.11 -4.60 9.19
N GLY A 101 11.32 -4.18 8.78
CA GLY A 101 11.91 -2.93 9.25
C GLY A 101 11.07 -1.70 8.88
N LEU A 102 10.59 -1.63 7.64
CA LEU A 102 9.72 -0.54 7.18
C LEU A 102 8.41 -0.49 7.96
N ILE A 103 7.71 -1.63 8.11
CA ILE A 103 6.45 -1.71 8.85
C ILE A 103 6.69 -1.38 10.33
N GLY A 104 7.72 -1.95 10.94
CA GLY A 104 8.11 -1.70 12.33
C GLY A 104 8.44 -0.23 12.59
N GLY A 105 9.17 0.43 11.69
CA GLY A 105 9.49 1.85 11.78
C GLY A 105 8.27 2.77 11.63
N MET A 106 7.20 2.30 10.97
CA MET A 106 5.92 3.02 10.86
C MET A 106 4.92 2.70 11.98
N LEU A 107 5.17 1.69 12.82
CA LEU A 107 4.27 1.39 13.95
C LEU A 107 4.05 2.61 14.87
N PRO A 108 5.07 3.43 15.23
CA PRO A 108 4.84 4.60 16.07
C PRO A 108 3.88 5.62 15.45
N SER A 109 3.98 5.89 14.15
CA SER A 109 3.05 6.79 13.46
C SER A 109 1.65 6.19 13.37
N LEU A 110 1.55 4.87 13.18
CA LEU A 110 0.28 4.14 13.17
C LEU A 110 -0.42 4.21 14.54
N PHE A 111 0.32 4.05 15.65
CA PHE A 111 -0.20 4.21 17.01
C PHE A 111 -0.57 5.67 17.35
N ARG A 112 0.14 6.64 16.77
CA ARG A 112 -0.19 8.07 16.88
C ARG A 112 -1.53 8.34 16.21
N GLU A 113 -1.68 7.92 14.95
CA GLU A 113 -2.91 8.05 14.15
C GLU A 113 -4.09 7.36 14.86
N ALA A 114 -3.89 6.14 15.36
CA ALA A 114 -4.91 5.39 16.09
C ALA A 114 -5.48 6.15 17.31
N GLY A 115 -4.64 7.00 17.92
CA GLY A 115 -4.96 7.75 19.11
C GLY A 115 -5.50 9.17 18.87
N GLU A 116 -5.65 9.61 17.62
CA GLU A 116 -6.03 11.00 17.30
C GLU A 116 -7.41 11.38 17.86
N GLN A 117 -8.38 10.47 17.81
CA GLN A 117 -9.71 10.67 18.39
C GLN A 117 -9.81 10.12 19.82
N GLY A 118 -8.67 10.03 20.53
CA GLY A 118 -8.58 9.48 21.88
C GLY A 118 -8.43 7.95 21.91
N ARG A 119 -8.17 7.42 23.10
CA ARG A 119 -7.98 5.99 23.36
C ARG A 119 -8.96 5.52 24.43
N THR A 120 -9.83 4.58 24.08
CA THR A 120 -10.81 4.01 25.00
C THR A 120 -10.35 2.62 25.46
N LYS A 121 -10.99 2.05 26.49
CA LYS A 121 -10.78 0.63 26.85
C LYS A 121 -11.10 -0.30 25.68
N GLY A 122 -12.13 0.04 24.90
CA GLY A 122 -12.52 -0.70 23.69
C GLY A 122 -11.43 -0.70 22.61
N SER A 123 -10.64 0.37 22.51
CA SER A 123 -9.54 0.46 21.54
C SER A 123 -8.45 -0.58 21.81
N TRP A 124 -8.02 -0.71 23.07
CA TRP A 124 -7.04 -1.72 23.48
C TRP A 124 -7.57 -3.14 23.36
N ILE A 125 -8.85 -3.36 23.69
CA ILE A 125 -9.51 -4.65 23.49
C ILE A 125 -9.51 -5.01 22.00
N SER A 126 -9.87 -4.07 21.13
CA SER A 126 -9.89 -4.27 19.68
C SER A 126 -8.51 -4.63 19.14
N LEU A 127 -7.45 -3.95 19.60
CA LEU A 127 -6.08 -4.29 19.23
C LEU A 127 -5.76 -5.75 19.54
N VAL A 128 -5.97 -6.17 20.79
CA VAL A 128 -5.64 -7.53 21.23
C VAL A 128 -6.50 -8.57 20.52
N VAL A 129 -7.81 -8.33 20.41
CA VAL A 129 -8.73 -9.25 19.72
C VAL A 129 -8.35 -9.42 18.26
N CYS A 130 -8.17 -8.33 17.50
CA CYS A 130 -7.77 -8.42 16.11
C CYS A 130 -6.40 -9.09 15.94
N MET A 131 -5.44 -8.78 16.81
CA MET A 131 -4.13 -9.41 16.81
C MET A 131 -4.23 -10.93 17.05
N CYS A 132 -4.99 -11.37 18.06
CA CYS A 132 -5.21 -12.78 18.35
C CYS A 132 -5.95 -13.51 17.23
N VAL A 133 -6.97 -12.88 16.62
CA VAL A 133 -7.70 -13.44 15.49
C VAL A 133 -6.77 -13.66 14.29
N ILE A 134 -5.93 -12.68 13.95
CA ILE A 134 -4.98 -12.82 12.85
C ILE A 134 -3.91 -13.86 13.16
N PHE A 135 -3.39 -13.92 14.39
CA PHE A 135 -2.47 -14.99 14.77
C PHE A 135 -3.12 -16.37 14.64
N ALA A 136 -4.32 -16.55 15.19
CA ALA A 136 -5.04 -17.81 15.11
C ALA A 136 -5.30 -18.23 13.66
N LEU A 137 -5.70 -17.27 12.81
CA LEU A 137 -5.92 -17.49 11.38
C LEU A 137 -4.63 -17.91 10.68
N LEU A 138 -3.54 -17.14 10.81
CA LEU A 138 -2.29 -17.38 10.10
C LEU A 138 -1.60 -18.65 10.58
N ILE A 139 -1.59 -18.91 11.89
CA ILE A 139 -1.06 -20.17 12.46
C ILE A 139 -1.91 -21.36 11.98
N GLY A 140 -3.24 -21.24 12.00
CA GLY A 140 -4.13 -22.29 11.50
C GLY A 140 -3.91 -22.61 10.02
N LEU A 141 -3.69 -21.59 9.19
CA LEU A 141 -3.33 -21.77 7.77
C LEU A 141 -1.97 -22.47 7.60
N GLN A 142 -0.96 -22.12 8.41
CA GLN A 142 0.34 -22.78 8.37
C GLN A 142 0.27 -24.26 8.82
N MET A 143 -0.51 -24.55 9.87
CA MET A 143 -0.64 -25.90 10.43
C MET A 143 -1.37 -26.87 9.48
N THR A 144 -2.27 -26.36 8.65
CA THR A 144 -3.04 -27.20 7.71
C THR A 144 -2.25 -27.54 6.44
N SER A 145 -1.00 -27.06 6.33
CA SER A 145 -0.13 -27.20 5.15
C SER A 145 -0.86 -26.97 3.82
N VAL A 146 -1.87 -26.10 3.83
CA VAL A 146 -2.57 -25.69 2.62
C VAL A 146 -1.57 -24.82 1.86
N GLU A 147 -0.89 -25.42 0.88
CA GLU A 147 -0.16 -24.63 -0.09
C GLU A 147 -1.17 -23.69 -0.76
N ILE A 148 -1.07 -22.41 -0.44
CA ILE A 148 -1.85 -21.36 -1.06
C ILE A 148 -1.33 -21.19 -2.49
N ALA A 149 -1.73 -22.10 -3.37
CA ALA A 149 -1.38 -22.04 -4.77
C ALA A 149 -2.08 -20.82 -5.39
N PRO A 150 -1.35 -19.88 -6.01
CA PRO A 150 -1.95 -18.72 -6.64
C PRO A 150 -2.96 -19.18 -7.70
N ASN A 151 -4.21 -18.78 -7.51
CA ASN A 151 -5.31 -19.12 -8.40
C ASN A 151 -6.26 -17.93 -8.49
N PHE A 152 -7.26 -18.04 -9.36
CA PHE A 152 -8.23 -16.97 -9.59
C PHE A 152 -8.86 -16.42 -8.29
N PHE A 153 -9.20 -17.29 -7.34
CA PHE A 153 -9.82 -16.87 -6.07
C PHE A 153 -8.84 -16.16 -5.14
N TRP A 154 -7.60 -16.65 -5.05
CA TRP A 154 -6.57 -15.99 -4.26
C TRP A 154 -6.16 -14.64 -4.84
N TYR A 155 -6.16 -14.48 -6.17
CA TYR A 155 -5.95 -13.17 -6.79
C TYR A 155 -7.14 -12.24 -6.62
N LEU A 156 -8.37 -12.75 -6.55
CA LEU A 156 -9.53 -11.96 -6.14
C LEU A 156 -9.35 -11.45 -4.70
N PHE A 157 -8.86 -12.29 -3.79
CA PHE A 157 -8.51 -11.88 -2.43
C PHE A 157 -7.34 -10.86 -2.40
N CYS A 158 -6.33 -11.01 -3.26
CA CYS A 158 -5.26 -10.01 -3.40
C CYS A 158 -5.81 -8.64 -3.82
N GLY A 159 -6.75 -8.64 -4.78
CA GLY A 159 -7.49 -7.45 -5.18
C GLY A 159 -8.28 -6.82 -4.03
N PHE A 160 -8.93 -7.64 -3.22
CA PHE A 160 -9.59 -7.20 -1.99
C PHE A 160 -8.62 -6.54 -1.01
N CYS A 161 -7.48 -7.17 -0.70
CA CYS A 161 -6.46 -6.59 0.17
C CYS A 161 -5.90 -5.27 -0.39
N LEU A 162 -5.69 -5.21 -1.71
CA LEU A 162 -5.26 -4.00 -2.40
C LEU A 162 -6.29 -2.87 -2.25
N ALA A 163 -7.57 -3.13 -2.51
CA ALA A 163 -8.61 -2.13 -2.30
C ALA A 163 -8.75 -1.71 -0.83
N LEU A 164 -8.67 -2.66 0.11
CA LEU A 164 -8.66 -2.34 1.54
C LEU A 164 -7.50 -1.42 1.92
N SER A 165 -6.30 -1.59 1.35
CA SER A 165 -5.17 -0.72 1.64
C SER A 165 -5.35 0.72 1.17
N VAL A 166 -6.22 0.93 0.18
CA VAL A 166 -6.57 2.26 -0.33
C VAL A 166 -7.69 2.90 0.49
N ILE A 167 -8.65 2.09 0.96
CA ILE A 167 -9.83 2.57 1.70
C ILE A 167 -9.52 2.76 3.19
N ALA A 168 -8.84 1.79 3.82
CA ALA A 168 -8.55 1.79 5.24
C ALA A 168 -7.15 2.42 5.48
N PRO A 169 -7.09 3.57 6.18
CA PRO A 169 -5.82 4.25 6.44
C PRO A 169 -4.86 3.36 7.24
N GLY A 170 -3.58 3.42 6.88
CA GLY A 170 -2.51 2.74 7.62
C GLY A 170 -2.36 1.23 7.35
N MET A 171 -3.21 0.63 6.51
CA MET A 171 -3.07 -0.76 6.07
C MET A 171 -2.31 -0.82 4.74
N SER A 172 -1.15 -1.46 4.70
CA SER A 172 -0.54 -1.85 3.42
C SER A 172 -1.03 -3.24 3.01
N PHE A 173 -1.41 -3.44 1.74
CA PHE A 173 -1.79 -4.76 1.26
C PHE A 173 -0.63 -5.77 1.34
N SER A 174 0.61 -5.28 1.30
CA SER A 174 1.81 -6.10 1.52
C SER A 174 1.79 -6.79 2.89
N THR A 175 1.30 -6.11 3.91
CA THR A 175 1.24 -6.64 5.28
C THR A 175 0.31 -7.84 5.40
N LEU A 176 -0.80 -7.86 4.65
CA LEU A 176 -1.74 -8.98 4.66
C LEU A 176 -1.31 -10.13 3.73
N LEU A 177 -0.71 -9.82 2.59
CA LEU A 177 -0.40 -10.82 1.56
C LEU A 177 0.95 -11.54 1.76
N MET A 178 1.93 -10.91 2.41
CA MET A 178 3.24 -11.55 2.66
C MET A 178 3.14 -12.79 3.56
N PRO A 179 2.42 -12.79 4.71
CA PRO A 179 2.27 -13.99 5.54
C PRO A 179 1.58 -15.15 4.83
N LEU A 180 0.79 -14.85 3.80
CA LEU A 180 0.08 -15.84 2.99
C LEU A 180 0.90 -16.33 1.78
N GLY A 181 2.11 -15.80 1.56
CA GLY A 181 2.93 -16.11 0.38
C GLY A 181 2.37 -15.57 -0.94
N LEU A 182 1.31 -14.74 -0.89
CA LEU A 182 0.62 -14.23 -2.08
C LEU A 182 1.18 -12.91 -2.60
N TYR A 183 1.98 -12.20 -1.80
CA TYR A 183 2.48 -10.88 -2.17
C TYR A 183 3.41 -10.91 -3.39
N THR A 184 4.45 -11.74 -3.35
CA THR A 184 5.42 -11.87 -4.44
C THR A 184 4.76 -12.26 -5.78
N PRO A 185 3.96 -13.35 -5.88
CA PRO A 185 3.32 -13.71 -7.14
C PRO A 185 2.31 -12.65 -7.62
N PHE A 186 1.65 -11.92 -6.71
CA PHE A 186 0.73 -10.86 -7.08
C PHE A 186 1.46 -9.64 -7.66
N VAL A 187 2.52 -9.17 -7.00
CA VAL A 187 3.33 -8.04 -7.46
C VAL A 187 4.08 -8.37 -8.75
N ASP A 188 4.60 -9.59 -8.87
CA ASP A 188 5.29 -10.07 -10.09
C ASP A 188 4.34 -10.14 -11.29
N GLY A 189 3.13 -10.70 -11.10
CA GLY A 189 2.10 -10.75 -12.14
C GLY A 189 1.61 -9.37 -12.56
N ILE A 190 1.49 -8.44 -11.61
CA ILE A 190 1.23 -7.03 -11.90
C ILE A 190 2.36 -6.43 -12.76
N GLY A 191 3.62 -6.63 -12.35
CA GLY A 191 4.79 -6.08 -13.02
C GLY A 191 4.96 -6.55 -14.47
N HIS A 192 4.58 -7.80 -14.75
CA HIS A 192 4.66 -8.41 -16.08
C HIS A 192 3.36 -8.37 -16.89
N PHE A 193 2.33 -7.66 -16.40
CA PHE A 193 1.01 -7.59 -17.03
C PHE A 193 0.34 -8.96 -17.25
N ASP A 194 0.52 -9.89 -16.31
CA ASP A 194 -0.17 -11.16 -16.36
C ASP A 194 -1.68 -10.94 -16.17
N MET A 195 -2.45 -11.17 -17.24
CA MET A 195 -3.91 -11.04 -17.23
C MET A 195 -4.57 -12.03 -16.28
N GLY A 196 -3.93 -13.18 -16.01
CA GLY A 196 -4.35 -14.14 -14.99
C GLY A 196 -4.27 -13.60 -13.57
N VAL A 197 -3.51 -12.53 -13.33
CA VAL A 197 -3.40 -11.82 -12.05
C VAL A 197 -4.20 -10.53 -12.07
N LEU A 198 -4.05 -9.73 -13.14
CA LEU A 198 -4.68 -8.42 -13.28
C LEU A 198 -6.21 -8.48 -13.35
N ILE A 199 -6.79 -9.46 -14.07
CA ILE A 199 -8.24 -9.59 -14.20
C ILE A 199 -8.87 -9.94 -12.84
N PRO A 200 -8.51 -11.05 -12.17
CA PRO A 200 -9.08 -11.38 -10.87
C PRO A 200 -8.76 -10.33 -9.80
N GLY A 201 -7.53 -9.81 -9.76
CA GLY A 201 -7.15 -8.74 -8.85
C GLY A 201 -7.96 -7.45 -9.07
N GLY A 202 -8.16 -7.05 -10.32
CA GLY A 202 -8.99 -5.90 -10.69
C GLY A 202 -10.46 -6.09 -10.32
N ILE A 203 -11.03 -7.28 -10.56
CA ILE A 203 -12.40 -7.61 -10.15
C ILE A 203 -12.53 -7.56 -8.63
N GLY A 204 -11.61 -8.21 -7.91
CA GLY A 204 -11.60 -8.22 -6.45
C GLY A 204 -11.51 -6.82 -5.85
N ALA A 205 -10.63 -5.98 -6.40
CA ALA A 205 -10.49 -4.59 -6.00
C ALA A 205 -11.78 -3.79 -6.28
N LEU A 206 -12.34 -3.90 -7.49
CA LEU A 206 -13.55 -3.19 -7.88
C LEU A 206 -14.75 -3.56 -7.01
N VAL A 207 -14.98 -4.86 -6.81
CA VAL A 207 -16.07 -5.38 -5.97
C VAL A 207 -15.91 -4.87 -4.53
N THR A 208 -14.70 -4.90 -4.00
CA THR A 208 -14.41 -4.41 -2.64
C THR A 208 -14.70 -2.91 -2.51
N VAL A 209 -14.26 -2.10 -3.47
CA VAL A 209 -14.57 -0.66 -3.46
C VAL A 209 -16.07 -0.41 -3.50
N ILE A 210 -16.81 -1.11 -4.38
CA ILE A 210 -18.26 -0.89 -4.52
C ILE A 210 -19.03 -1.31 -3.26
N LEU A 211 -18.70 -2.48 -2.70
CA LEU A 211 -19.47 -3.07 -1.61
C LEU A 211 -19.04 -2.58 -0.23
N LEU A 212 -17.74 -2.40 0.01
CA LEU A 212 -17.18 -2.20 1.34
C LEU A 212 -16.73 -0.77 1.62
N ALA A 213 -16.51 0.09 0.61
CA ALA A 213 -16.02 1.45 0.86
C ALA A 213 -16.95 2.23 1.80
N LYS A 214 -18.27 2.12 1.61
CA LYS A 214 -19.26 2.77 2.50
C LYS A 214 -19.24 2.20 3.92
N ALA A 215 -19.11 0.87 4.04
CA ALA A 215 -19.10 0.20 5.34
C ALA A 215 -17.85 0.56 6.14
N ILE A 216 -16.69 0.60 5.48
CA ILE A 216 -15.42 0.97 6.11
C ILE A 216 -15.44 2.45 6.50
N ASN A 217 -15.92 3.35 5.62
CA ASN A 217 -16.08 4.76 5.97
C ASN A 217 -17.00 4.93 7.19
N ALA A 218 -18.16 4.27 7.20
CA ALA A 218 -19.07 4.31 8.35
C ALA A 218 -18.41 3.77 9.64
N LEU A 219 -17.56 2.74 9.53
CA LEU A 219 -16.80 2.21 10.66
C LEU A 219 -15.81 3.25 11.21
N PHE A 220 -15.08 3.95 10.34
CA PHE A 220 -14.15 4.99 10.76
C PHE A 220 -14.85 6.25 11.29
N ASP A 221 -16.00 6.62 10.73
CA ASP A 221 -16.77 7.79 11.17
C ASP A 221 -17.37 7.59 12.58
N ASN A 222 -17.75 6.36 12.94
CA ASN A 222 -18.43 6.07 14.20
C ASN A 222 -17.53 5.41 15.25
N TYR A 223 -16.50 4.67 14.82
CA TYR A 223 -15.65 3.84 15.68
C TYR A 223 -14.16 4.01 15.37
N TYR A 224 -13.73 5.20 14.95
CA TYR A 224 -12.35 5.52 14.54
C TYR A 224 -11.28 4.86 15.41
N SER A 225 -11.29 5.17 16.72
CA SER A 225 -10.27 4.68 17.65
C SER A 225 -10.24 3.16 17.76
N ILE A 226 -11.41 2.50 17.78
CA ILE A 226 -11.52 1.05 17.89
C ILE A 226 -11.01 0.39 16.60
N ALA A 227 -11.50 0.85 15.45
CA ALA A 227 -11.13 0.32 14.14
C ALA A 227 -9.62 0.45 13.86
N PHE A 228 -9.06 1.63 14.15
CA PHE A 228 -7.65 1.91 13.89
C PHE A 228 -6.73 1.10 14.83
N HIS A 229 -7.07 0.96 16.11
CA HIS A 229 -6.32 0.07 17.01
C HIS A 229 -6.44 -1.40 16.59
N GLY A 230 -7.60 -1.82 16.05
CA GLY A 230 -7.75 -3.13 15.40
C GLY A 230 -6.78 -3.34 14.26
N ILE A 231 -6.65 -2.36 13.35
CA ILE A 231 -5.66 -2.36 12.26
C ILE A 231 -4.23 -2.49 12.79
N VAL A 232 -3.88 -1.73 13.82
CA VAL A 232 -2.55 -1.85 14.46
C VAL A 232 -2.31 -3.28 14.95
N GLY A 233 -3.31 -3.90 15.59
CA GLY A 233 -3.24 -5.30 16.02
C GLY A 233 -3.03 -6.29 14.85
N ILE A 234 -3.75 -6.10 13.74
CA ILE A 234 -3.61 -6.89 12.51
C ILE A 234 -2.18 -6.75 11.95
N VAL A 235 -1.69 -5.51 11.85
CA VAL A 235 -0.36 -5.20 11.31
C VAL A 235 0.74 -5.83 12.16
N ILE A 236 0.64 -5.75 13.49
CA ILE A 236 1.60 -6.38 14.41
C ILE A 236 1.60 -7.90 14.22
N ALA A 237 0.42 -8.54 14.26
CA ALA A 237 0.32 -9.99 14.10
C ALA A 237 0.92 -10.46 12.77
N ALA A 238 0.52 -9.83 11.67
CA ALA A 238 1.02 -10.18 10.35
C ALA A 238 2.54 -9.96 10.22
N THR A 239 3.08 -8.87 10.77
CA THR A 239 4.52 -8.58 10.74
C THR A 239 5.34 -9.61 11.50
N VAL A 240 4.83 -10.09 12.64
CA VAL A 240 5.51 -11.15 13.41
C VAL A 240 5.51 -12.47 12.64
N MET A 241 4.39 -12.81 11.97
CA MET A 241 4.26 -14.07 11.23
C MET A 241 5.13 -14.17 9.98
N ILE A 242 5.61 -13.07 9.42
CA ILE A 242 6.50 -13.08 8.24
C ILE A 242 7.99 -13.17 8.59
N ILE A 243 8.38 -13.15 9.87
CA ILE A 243 9.80 -13.19 10.25
C ILE A 243 10.42 -14.51 9.76
N PRO A 244 11.45 -14.48 8.89
CA PRO A 244 12.07 -15.68 8.35
C PRO A 244 13.02 -16.31 9.39
N VAL A 245 12.48 -16.92 10.45
CA VAL A 245 13.24 -17.36 11.64
C VAL A 245 14.40 -18.30 11.30
N GLN A 246 14.26 -19.16 10.28
CA GLN A 246 15.32 -20.07 9.84
C GLN A 246 16.54 -19.33 9.30
N SER A 247 16.33 -18.21 8.59
CA SER A 247 17.41 -17.41 8.02
C SER A 247 18.30 -16.73 9.07
N PHE A 248 17.80 -16.58 10.30
CA PHE A 248 18.56 -16.04 11.43
C PHE A 248 19.45 -17.07 12.14
N LEU A 249 19.31 -18.37 11.83
CA LEU A 249 20.13 -19.42 12.43
C LEU A 249 21.56 -19.45 11.89
N THR A 250 21.78 -18.89 10.69
CA THR A 250 23.11 -18.78 10.07
C THR A 250 23.67 -17.38 10.30
N ALA A 251 24.88 -17.28 10.87
CA ALA A 251 25.46 -16.00 11.29
C ALA A 251 25.59 -14.96 10.15
N GLY A 252 25.99 -15.41 8.94
CA GLY A 252 26.13 -14.52 7.79
C GLY A 252 24.80 -13.90 7.33
N SER A 253 23.77 -14.73 7.14
CA SER A 253 22.43 -14.25 6.77
C SER A 253 21.77 -13.45 7.89
N ALA A 254 21.97 -13.83 9.16
CA ALA A 254 21.47 -13.08 10.31
C ALA A 254 21.99 -11.64 10.31
N ILE A 255 23.28 -11.41 10.04
CA ILE A 255 23.87 -10.06 9.95
C ILE A 255 23.21 -9.27 8.83
N VAL A 256 23.08 -9.85 7.62
CA VAL A 256 22.43 -9.18 6.49
C VAL A 256 20.99 -8.82 6.82
N ASN A 257 20.24 -9.74 7.42
CA ASN A 257 18.84 -9.54 7.77
C ASN A 257 18.66 -8.45 8.85
N LEU A 258 19.54 -8.43 9.86
CA LEU A 258 19.55 -7.36 10.87
C LEU A 258 19.87 -6.00 10.25
N ILE A 259 20.81 -5.94 9.30
CA ILE A 259 21.10 -4.71 8.53
C ILE A 259 19.86 -4.29 7.73
N CYS A 260 19.20 -5.21 7.03
CA CYS A 260 17.98 -4.90 6.27
C CYS A 260 16.86 -4.38 7.17
N ILE A 261 16.64 -4.97 8.35
CA ILE A 261 15.68 -4.46 9.34
C ILE A 261 16.07 -3.04 9.77
N ALA A 262 17.33 -2.82 10.14
CA ALA A 262 17.80 -1.52 10.60
C ALA A 262 17.65 -0.44 9.52
N VAL A 263 18.04 -0.75 8.27
CA VAL A 263 17.85 0.13 7.11
C VAL A 263 16.36 0.42 6.91
N GLY A 264 15.50 -0.60 6.97
CA GLY A 264 14.05 -0.44 6.85
C GLY A 264 13.48 0.51 7.90
N ILE A 265 13.87 0.34 9.17
CA ILE A 265 13.43 1.21 10.28
C ILE A 265 13.89 2.65 10.03
N VAL A 266 15.17 2.85 9.69
CA VAL A 266 15.72 4.19 9.43
C VAL A 266 15.02 4.86 8.26
N CYS A 267 14.78 4.13 7.16
CA CYS A 267 14.04 4.61 6.02
C CYS A 267 12.61 5.00 6.40
N ALA A 268 11.88 4.15 7.12
CA ALA A 268 10.51 4.44 7.57
C ALA A 268 10.44 5.68 8.47
N LEU A 269 11.36 5.82 9.43
CA LEU A 269 11.41 6.99 10.30
C LEU A 269 11.78 8.27 9.53
N ALA A 270 12.68 8.18 8.56
CA ALA A 270 13.01 9.30 7.68
C ALA A 270 11.80 9.72 6.82
N LEU A 271 11.02 8.75 6.32
CA LEU A 271 9.79 8.98 5.57
C LEU A 271 8.69 9.57 6.45
N ASP A 272 8.46 9.07 7.67
CA ASP A 272 7.47 9.65 8.60
C ASP A 272 7.82 11.10 8.95
N LYS A 273 9.11 11.37 9.18
CA LYS A 273 9.61 12.74 9.41
C LYS A 273 9.43 13.64 8.19
N PHE A 274 9.54 13.09 6.98
CA PHE A 274 9.26 13.84 5.76
C PHE A 274 7.77 14.11 5.59
N ASN A 275 6.92 13.10 5.74
CA ASN A 275 5.47 13.19 5.58
C ASN A 275 4.85 14.16 6.58
N SER A 276 5.29 14.14 7.84
CA SER A 276 4.81 15.06 8.89
C SER A 276 5.15 16.53 8.64
N ARG A 277 6.09 16.86 7.73
CA ARG A 277 6.40 18.24 7.33
C ARG A 277 5.47 18.77 6.25
N VAL A 278 4.77 17.89 5.53
CA VAL A 278 3.88 18.28 4.44
C VAL A 278 2.47 18.37 4.99
N LYS A 279 1.94 19.59 5.12
CA LYS A 279 0.54 19.80 5.47
C LYS A 279 -0.32 19.40 4.27
N VAL A 280 -1.10 18.35 4.44
CA VAL A 280 -2.19 17.99 3.51
C VAL A 280 -3.39 18.82 3.95
N GLU A 281 -3.58 19.98 3.32
CA GLU A 281 -4.79 20.82 3.47
C GLU A 281 -5.87 20.40 2.47
#